data_AF-A0A485CGJ8-F1
#
_entry.id   AF-A0A485CGJ8-F1
#
_cell.length_a   1.000
_cell.length_b   1.000
_cell.length_c   1.000
_cell.angle_alpha   90.00
_cell.angle_beta   90.00
_cell.angle_gamma   90.00
#
_symmetry.space_group_name_H-M   'P 1'
#
loop_
_entity.id
_entity.type
_entity.pdbx_description
1 polymer ?
#
loop_
_entity_poly.entity_id
_entity_poly.type
_entity_poly.pdbx_seq_one_letter_code
_entity_poly.pdbx_strand_id
1 'polypeptide(L)'
;MDTAARYLRYSPLAFVLLAGCALIQDDPSQVRIVNPQQAELAQVIHLANSGWPTARWWEGYDDAQLNMLVNRALQNSPTMQAARLRISQSQSTVELAQSAMGVQATAVAAQNRLRVTNKQFTWPYSYSLPVDKNGPGTP
;
A
#
# COMPACT_ATOMS: atom_id res chain seq x y z
N MET A 1 8.21 29.85 -43.68
CA MET A 1 8.58 30.29 -42.30
C MET A 1 7.40 30.13 -41.32
N ASP A 2 6.37 29.37 -41.70
CA ASP A 2 5.05 29.37 -41.06
C ASP A 2 4.85 28.25 -40.03
N THR A 3 5.73 27.24 -40.01
CA THR A 3 5.70 26.14 -39.06
C THR A 3 6.14 26.58 -37.67
N ALA A 4 7.16 27.45 -37.57
CA ALA A 4 7.67 27.97 -36.29
C ALA A 4 6.62 28.79 -35.51
N ALA A 5 5.77 29.53 -36.21
CA ALA A 5 4.69 30.33 -35.62
C ALA A 5 3.54 29.47 -35.05
N ARG A 6 3.31 28.27 -35.60
CA ARG A 6 2.33 27.31 -35.05
C ARG A 6 2.83 26.71 -33.73
N TYR A 7 4.11 26.34 -33.62
CA TYR A 7 4.67 25.79 -32.39
C TYR A 7 4.68 26.80 -31.22
N LEU A 8 4.92 28.09 -31.50
CA LEU A 8 4.88 29.15 -30.49
C LEU A 8 3.48 29.30 -29.85
N ARG A 9 2.41 29.05 -30.62
CA ARG A 9 1.03 29.25 -30.19
C ARG A 9 0.52 28.16 -29.25
N TYR A 10 1.13 26.97 -29.28
CA TYR A 10 0.80 25.86 -28.38
C TYR A 10 1.65 25.82 -27.10
N SER A 11 2.71 26.63 -27.04
CA SER A 11 3.60 26.76 -25.87
C SER A 11 2.91 27.18 -24.56
N PRO A 12 1.96 28.16 -24.54
CA PRO A 12 1.31 28.52 -23.28
C PRO A 12 0.36 27.43 -22.76
N LEU A 13 -0.26 26.64 -23.66
CA LEU A 13 -1.18 25.56 -23.28
C LEU A 13 -0.42 24.39 -22.62
N ALA A 14 0.78 24.08 -23.12
CA ALA A 14 1.65 23.09 -22.52
C ALA A 14 2.12 23.53 -21.11
N PHE A 15 2.43 24.82 -20.93
CA PHE A 15 2.88 25.33 -19.63
C PHE A 15 1.79 25.26 -18.54
N VAL A 16 0.52 25.48 -18.92
CA VAL A 16 -0.63 25.36 -18.01
C VAL A 16 -0.90 23.90 -17.61
N LEU A 17 -0.68 22.94 -18.52
CA LEU A 17 -0.84 21.51 -18.21
C LEU A 17 0.26 20.96 -17.28
N LEU A 18 1.44 21.59 -17.24
CA LEU A 18 2.50 21.25 -16.28
C LEU A 18 2.36 21.97 -14.93
N ALA A 19 1.51 22.99 -14.82
CA ALA A 19 1.27 23.73 -13.58
C ALA A 19 0.25 23.00 -12.67
N GLY A 20 0.46 21.71 -12.41
CA GLY A 20 -0.22 21.01 -11.32
C GLY A 20 0.50 21.28 -10.01
N CYS A 21 0.04 22.26 -9.22
CA CYS A 21 0.59 22.48 -7.87
C CYS A 21 0.17 21.33 -6.95
N ALA A 22 1.13 20.52 -6.50
CA ALA A 22 0.93 19.62 -5.37
C ALA A 22 0.80 20.45 -4.10
N LEU A 23 -0.42 20.63 -3.60
CA LEU A 23 -0.68 21.21 -2.28
C LEU A 23 -0.33 20.15 -1.23
N ILE A 24 0.96 20.04 -0.89
CA ILE A 24 1.38 19.42 0.37
C ILE A 24 0.80 20.32 1.47
N GLN A 25 -0.12 19.79 2.27
CA GLN A 25 -0.48 20.48 3.50
C GLN A 25 0.74 20.50 4.41
N ASP A 26 1.04 21.67 4.98
CA ASP A 26 2.10 21.81 5.98
C ASP A 26 1.88 20.77 7.10
N ASP A 27 2.99 20.16 7.53
CA ASP A 27 3.01 19.12 8.55
C ASP A 27 2.10 19.48 9.74
N PRO A 28 1.35 18.51 10.32
CA PRO A 28 0.57 18.77 11.52
C PRO A 28 1.49 19.39 12.57
N SER A 29 1.10 20.58 13.03
CA SER A 29 1.84 21.46 13.94
C SER A 29 2.75 20.71 14.90
N GLN A 30 4.03 21.10 14.92
CA GLN A 30 5.08 20.58 15.79
C GLN A 30 4.52 20.09 17.12
N VAL A 31 4.64 18.78 17.38
CA VAL A 31 4.23 18.18 18.65
C VAL A 31 4.90 18.97 19.76
N ARG A 32 4.10 19.54 20.67
CA ARG A 32 4.62 20.32 21.81
C ARG A 32 5.58 19.42 22.59
N ILE A 33 6.88 19.69 22.47
CA ILE A 33 7.90 18.99 23.24
C ILE A 33 7.65 19.33 24.70
N VAL A 34 7.26 18.32 25.48
CA VAL A 34 7.11 18.45 26.93
C VAL A 34 8.50 18.73 27.49
N ASN A 35 8.61 19.85 28.21
CA ASN A 35 9.84 20.21 28.88
C ASN A 35 10.17 19.10 29.91
N PRO A 36 11.33 18.42 29.81
CA PRO A 36 11.61 17.26 30.65
C PRO A 36 11.73 17.62 32.14
N GLN A 37 11.95 18.90 32.48
CA GLN A 37 11.96 19.38 33.86
C GLN A 37 10.54 19.45 34.48
N GLN A 38 9.48 19.46 33.65
CA GLN A 38 8.08 19.34 34.11
C GLN A 38 7.65 17.88 34.34
N ALA A 39 8.44 16.91 33.89
CA ALA A 39 8.22 15.52 34.23
C ALA A 39 8.74 15.29 35.67
N GLU A 40 7.84 15.18 36.64
CA GLU A 40 8.13 14.91 38.06
C GLU A 40 9.16 13.77 38.26
N LEU A 41 9.14 12.76 37.38
CA LEU A 41 10.08 11.63 37.41
C LEU A 41 11.55 12.04 37.19
N ALA A 42 11.83 13.14 36.48
CA ALA A 42 13.18 13.59 36.20
C ALA A 42 13.91 14.14 37.45
N GLN A 43 13.16 14.54 38.48
CA GLN A 43 13.72 15.07 39.73
C GLN A 43 14.18 13.95 40.69
N VAL A 44 13.56 12.76 40.59
CA VAL A 44 13.82 11.62 41.48
C VAL A 44 14.67 10.51 40.84
N ILE A 45 14.70 10.42 39.51
CA ILE A 45 15.50 9.42 38.79
C ILE A 45 16.75 10.09 38.22
N HIS A 46 17.84 10.03 38.97
CA HIS A 46 19.17 10.38 38.46
C HIS A 46 19.70 9.21 37.62
N LEU A 47 19.43 9.23 36.31
CA LEU A 47 19.96 8.22 35.40
C LEU A 47 21.49 8.36 35.33
N ALA A 48 22.21 7.32 35.73
CA ALA A 48 23.69 7.32 35.75
C ALA A 48 24.32 7.57 34.37
N ASN A 49 23.53 7.41 33.30
CA ASN A 49 23.90 7.77 31.93
C ASN A 49 22.79 8.65 31.35
N SER A 50 23.12 9.90 31.00
CA SER A 50 22.15 10.91 30.56
C SER A 50 21.68 10.74 29.10
N GLY A 51 22.08 9.66 28.43
CA GLY A 51 21.71 9.34 27.06
C GLY A 51 20.57 8.33 26.96
N TRP A 52 19.84 8.37 25.85
CA TRP A 52 18.93 7.27 25.49
C TRP A 52 19.72 5.96 25.45
N PRO A 53 19.20 4.87 26.03
CA PRO A 53 19.96 3.64 26.12
C PRO A 53 20.20 3.04 24.73
N THR A 54 21.32 2.33 24.59
CA THR A 54 21.66 1.64 23.33
C THR A 54 20.61 0.57 22.97
N ALA A 55 20.61 0.12 21.72
CA ALA A 55 19.69 -0.94 21.28
C ALA A 55 19.78 -2.22 22.13
N ARG A 56 20.97 -2.54 22.65
CA ARG A 56 21.23 -3.69 23.54
C ARG A 56 21.37 -3.28 25.01
N TRP A 57 20.49 -2.40 25.47
CA TRP A 57 20.51 -1.83 26.82
C TRP A 57 20.59 -2.86 27.95
N TRP A 58 20.04 -4.06 27.75
CA TRP A 58 20.02 -5.13 28.74
C TRP A 58 21.42 -5.72 29.01
N GLU A 59 22.41 -5.49 28.14
CA GLU A 59 23.79 -5.94 28.38
C GLU A 59 24.44 -5.19 29.55
N GLY A 60 23.93 -4.01 29.91
CA GLY A 60 24.40 -3.25 31.06
C GLY A 60 24.15 -3.91 32.42
N TYR A 61 23.36 -4.98 32.48
CA TYR A 61 23.13 -5.77 33.71
C TYR A 61 24.18 -6.85 33.96
N ASP A 62 25.09 -7.08 33.00
CA ASP A 62 26.18 -8.08 33.10
C ASP A 62 25.71 -9.51 33.38
N ASP A 63 24.49 -9.86 32.94
CA ASP A 63 23.90 -11.20 33.08
C ASP A 63 23.94 -11.96 31.75
N ALA A 64 24.78 -12.99 31.68
CA ALA A 64 24.94 -13.83 30.50
C ALA A 64 23.67 -14.65 30.18
N GLN A 65 22.90 -15.07 31.19
CA GLN A 65 21.65 -15.80 31.00
C GLN A 65 20.59 -14.87 30.39
N LEU A 66 20.45 -13.66 30.91
CA LEU A 66 19.57 -12.63 30.36
C LEU A 66 19.91 -12.36 28.89
N ASN A 67 21.18 -12.15 28.60
CA ASN A 67 21.67 -11.93 27.24
C ASN A 67 21.25 -13.06 26.30
N MET A 68 21.42 -14.32 26.71
CA MET A 68 20.99 -15.46 25.90
C MET A 68 19.47 -15.50 25.67
N LEU A 69 18.67 -15.23 26.71
CA LEU A 69 17.21 -15.24 26.61
C LEU A 69 16.68 -14.16 25.67
N VAL A 70 17.17 -12.93 25.80
CA VAL A 70 16.77 -11.81 24.95
C VAL A 70 17.17 -12.07 23.49
N ASN A 71 18.40 -12.54 23.24
CA ASN A 71 18.84 -12.86 21.88
C ASN A 71 17.98 -13.96 21.25
N ARG A 72 17.65 -15.02 22.01
CA ARG A 72 16.76 -16.10 21.52
C ARG A 72 15.35 -15.59 21.22
N ALA A 73 14.81 -14.72 22.08
CA ALA A 73 13.51 -14.10 21.88
C ALA A 73 13.49 -13.21 20.64
N LEU A 74 14.51 -12.36 20.43
CA LEU A 74 14.60 -11.48 19.27
C LEU A 74 14.74 -12.25 17.94
N GLN A 75 15.41 -13.40 17.95
CA GLN A 75 15.57 -14.24 16.76
C GLN A 75 14.29 -15.01 16.42
N ASN A 76 13.60 -15.56 17.42
CA ASN A 76 12.50 -16.49 17.22
C ASN A 76 11.10 -15.90 17.46
N SER A 77 11.00 -14.62 17.80
CA SER A 77 9.71 -13.97 18.10
C SER A 77 8.84 -13.81 16.84
N PRO A 78 7.63 -14.41 16.80
CA PRO A 78 6.68 -14.20 15.73
C PRO A 78 6.16 -12.75 15.69
N THR A 79 6.05 -12.09 16.85
CA THR A 79 5.58 -10.71 16.92
C THR A 79 6.58 -9.72 16.31
N MET A 80 7.88 -9.96 16.49
CA MET A 80 8.93 -9.17 15.83
C MET A 80 8.95 -9.40 14.32
N GLN A 81 8.68 -10.62 13.85
CA GLN A 81 8.53 -10.91 12.42
C GLN A 81 7.33 -10.16 11.83
N ALA A 82 6.18 -10.18 12.51
CA ALA A 82 5.00 -9.43 12.10
C ALA A 82 5.26 -7.91 12.07
N ALA A 83 6.01 -7.37 13.03
CA ALA A 83 6.40 -5.96 13.02
C ALA A 83 7.28 -5.60 11.81
N ARG A 84 8.25 -6.45 11.44
CA ARG A 84 9.05 -6.26 10.22
C ARG A 84 8.21 -6.26 8.95
N LEU A 85 7.23 -7.16 8.87
CA LEU A 85 6.29 -7.22 7.74
C LEU A 85 5.45 -5.93 7.62
N ARG A 86 5.01 -5.36 8.75
CA ARG A 86 4.29 -4.07 8.75
C ARG A 86 5.18 -2.94 8.22
N ILE A 87 6.45 -2.90 8.63
CA ILE A 87 7.41 -1.91 8.13
C ILE A 87 7.63 -2.07 6.62
N SER A 88 7.86 -3.30 6.13
CA SER A 88 8.04 -3.54 4.69
C SER A 88 6.78 -3.21 3.89
N GLN A 89 5.59 -3.50 4.44
CA GLN A 89 4.32 -3.13 3.83
C GLN A 89 4.21 -1.61 3.68
N SER A 90 4.51 -0.85 4.74
CA SER A 90 4.53 0.61 4.69
C SER A 90 5.51 1.14 3.65
N GLN A 91 6.71 0.56 3.55
CA GLN A 91 7.69 0.94 2.54
C GLN A 91 7.15 0.71 1.12
N SER A 92 6.57 -0.45 0.83
CA SER A 92 5.96 -0.73 -0.48
C SER A 92 4.79 0.21 -0.80
N THR A 93 4.01 0.63 0.20
CA THR A 93 2.95 1.64 -0.04
C THR A 93 3.51 3.01 -0.41
N VAL A 94 4.65 3.40 0.16
CA VAL A 94 5.37 4.62 -0.20
C VAL A 94 5.96 4.51 -1.61
N GLU A 95 6.58 3.37 -1.95
CA GLU A 95 7.12 3.11 -3.29
C GLU A 95 6.02 3.12 -4.37
N LEU A 96 4.85 2.56 -4.08
CA LEU A 96 3.69 2.61 -4.97
C LEU A 96 3.21 4.05 -5.20
N ALA A 97 3.12 4.85 -4.13
CA ALA A 97 2.75 6.25 -4.21
C ALA A 97 3.78 7.06 -5.03
N GLN A 98 5.08 6.81 -4.84
CA GLN A 98 6.15 7.42 -5.64
C GLN A 98 6.07 7.01 -7.11
N SER A 99 5.83 5.72 -7.40
CA SER A 99 5.68 5.21 -8.77
C SER A 99 4.50 5.85 -9.49
N ALA A 100 3.42 6.15 -8.77
CA ALA A 100 2.25 6.83 -9.32
C ALA A 100 2.56 8.26 -9.78
N MET A 101 3.59 8.91 -9.23
CA MET A 101 4.05 10.24 -9.65
C MET A 101 4.95 10.22 -10.89
N GLY A 102 5.39 9.03 -11.34
CA GLY A 102 6.16 8.84 -12.57
C GLY A 102 5.30 8.67 -13.82
N VAL A 103 5.96 8.38 -14.95
CA VAL A 103 5.26 8.03 -16.20
C VAL A 103 4.62 6.65 -16.05
N GLN A 104 3.30 6.60 -16.21
CA GLN A 104 2.55 5.35 -16.22
C GLN A 104 2.25 4.94 -17.67
N ALA A 105 2.60 3.71 -18.04
CA ALA A 105 2.29 3.14 -19.35
C ALA A 105 1.46 1.86 -19.15
N THR A 106 0.23 1.85 -19.67
CA THR A 106 -0.66 0.68 -19.64
C THR A 106 -1.12 0.34 -21.05
N ALA A 107 -1.18 -0.95 -21.38
CA ALA A 107 -1.69 -1.44 -22.66
C ALA A 107 -2.77 -2.49 -22.38
N VAL A 108 -3.95 -2.31 -22.95
CA VAL A 108 -5.08 -3.22 -22.77
C VAL A 108 -5.56 -3.68 -24.14
N ALA A 109 -5.64 -5.00 -24.32
CA ALA A 109 -6.24 -5.63 -25.48
C ALA A 109 -7.34 -6.58 -25.00
N ALA A 110 -8.59 -6.32 -25.39
CA ALA A 110 -9.73 -7.17 -25.06
C ALA A 110 -10.39 -7.66 -26.35
N GLN A 111 -10.57 -8.97 -26.46
CA GLN A 111 -11.41 -9.59 -27.48
C GLN A 111 -12.52 -10.37 -26.78
N ASN A 112 -13.75 -9.83 -26.83
CA ASN A 112 -14.92 -10.55 -26.36
C ASN A 112 -15.66 -11.19 -27.54
N ARG A 113 -15.80 -12.52 -27.54
CA ARG A 113 -16.60 -13.23 -28.55
C ARG A 113 -17.61 -14.13 -27.86
N LEU A 114 -18.79 -13.57 -27.59
CA LEU A 114 -19.95 -14.33 -27.14
C LEU A 114 -20.70 -14.86 -28.36
N ARG A 115 -20.71 -16.18 -28.54
CA ARG A 115 -21.63 -16.86 -29.46
C ARG A 115 -22.81 -17.40 -28.66
N VAL A 116 -23.93 -16.69 -28.69
CA VAL A 116 -25.20 -17.21 -28.17
C VAL A 116 -25.89 -17.97 -29.31
N THR A 117 -25.72 -19.30 -29.34
CA THR A 117 -26.54 -20.16 -30.20
C THR A 117 -27.92 -20.27 -29.57
N ASN A 118 -28.90 -19.60 -30.18
CA ASN A 118 -30.30 -19.74 -29.81
C ASN A 118 -30.71 -21.22 -29.98
N LYS A 119 -30.87 -21.89 -28.84
CA LYS A 119 -31.67 -23.08 -28.53
C LYS A 119 -31.48 -23.55 -27.08
N GLN A 120 -30.43 -23.06 -26.40
CA GLN A 120 -30.11 -23.43 -25.01
C GLN A 120 -29.70 -22.19 -24.20
N PHE A 121 -30.48 -21.09 -24.23
CA PHE A 121 -30.33 -20.04 -23.23
C PHE A 121 -30.86 -20.57 -21.90
N THR A 122 -30.02 -21.40 -21.26
CA THR A 122 -30.31 -22.06 -20.00
C THR A 122 -29.98 -21.06 -18.90
N TRP A 123 -30.99 -20.33 -18.46
CA TRP A 123 -31.00 -19.85 -17.09
C TRP A 123 -30.83 -21.05 -16.15
N PRO A 124 -30.16 -20.90 -14.99
CA PRO A 124 -29.86 -22.01 -14.08
C PRO A 124 -31.11 -22.76 -13.54
N TYR A 125 -32.34 -22.32 -13.85
CA TYR A 125 -33.60 -22.94 -13.41
C TYR A 125 -34.58 -23.31 -14.53
N SER A 126 -34.23 -23.22 -15.82
CA SER A 126 -35.15 -23.70 -16.85
C SER A 126 -35.13 -25.23 -16.92
N TYR A 127 -36.10 -25.89 -16.29
CA TYR A 127 -36.40 -27.31 -16.49
C TYR A 127 -36.62 -27.57 -17.99
N SER A 128 -35.80 -28.42 -18.59
CA SER A 128 -36.05 -28.93 -19.94
C SER A 128 -37.30 -29.80 -19.92
N LEU A 129 -38.37 -29.35 -20.57
CA LEU A 129 -39.49 -30.23 -20.90
C LEU A 129 -38.98 -31.30 -21.87
N PRO A 130 -39.27 -32.59 -21.66
CA PRO A 130 -38.94 -33.63 -22.62
C PRO A 130 -39.68 -33.33 -23.92
N VAL A 131 -38.94 -33.27 -25.04
CA VAL A 131 -39.53 -33.26 -26.38
C VAL A 131 -40.20 -34.62 -26.56
N ASP A 132 -41.52 -34.64 -26.46
CA ASP A 132 -42.32 -35.79 -26.85
C ASP A 132 -42.25 -35.92 -28.38
N LYS A 133 -41.85 -37.10 -28.85
CA LYS A 133 -41.71 -37.37 -30.29
C LYS A 133 -42.95 -38.03 -30.88
N ASN A 134 -44.09 -37.98 -30.19
CA ASN A 134 -45.30 -38.73 -30.54
C ASN A 134 -46.54 -37.82 -30.58
N GLY A 135 -46.62 -36.97 -31.60
CA GLY A 135 -47.90 -36.51 -32.16
C GLY A 135 -48.45 -37.57 -33.13
N PRO A 136 -49.78 -37.65 -33.33
CA PRO A 136 -50.47 -38.89 -33.66
C PRO A 136 -50.02 -39.48 -35.00
N GLY A 137 -49.66 -40.76 -34.95
CA GLY A 137 -49.41 -41.56 -36.16
C GLY A 137 -50.68 -41.73 -36.97
N THR A 138 -50.50 -41.75 -38.29
CA THR A 138 -51.02 -42.73 -39.27
C THR A 138 -51.12 -42.07 -40.66
N PRO A 139 -51.13 -42.86 -41.75
CA PRO A 139 -50.80 -44.30 -41.87
C PRO A 139 -49.38 -44.56 -42.36
#